data_AF-A0A3D3RLK2-F1
#
_entry.id   AF-A0A3D3RLK2-F1
#
_cell.length_a   1.000
_cell.length_b   1.000
_cell.length_c   1.000
_cell.angle_alpha   90.00
_cell.angle_beta   90.00
_cell.angle_gamma   90.00
#
_symmetry.space_group_name_H-M   'P 1'
#
loop_
_entity.id
_entity.type
_entity.pdbx_description
1 polymer ?
#
loop_
_entity_poly.entity_id
_entity_poly.type
_entity_poly.pdbx_seq_one_letter_code
_entity_poly.pdbx_strand_id
1 'polypeptide(L)'
;MKLIAGLGNPGSQYELTRHNIGFMAIDKIADAFLIPMDFDKKQKAILGKGMMGSEKVILAKPQTYMNLSGESIRAISDYYNIAPEDIIIVFDDISLDVGQLRIRKKGSA
;
A
#
# COMPACT_ATOMS: atom_id res chain seq x y z
N MET A 1 7.46 11.71 7.30
CA MET A 1 6.84 11.35 6.01
C MET A 1 6.60 9.87 6.06
N LYS A 2 5.34 9.45 5.95
CA LYS A 2 4.95 8.04 6.05
C LYS A 2 4.72 7.42 4.67
N LEU A 3 4.97 6.12 4.55
CA LEU A 3 4.54 5.31 3.41
C LEU A 3 3.41 4.38 3.88
N ILE A 4 2.26 4.45 3.22
CA ILE A 4 1.15 3.53 3.43
C ILE A 4 0.97 2.75 2.13
N ALA A 5 1.27 1.47 2.15
CA ALA A 5 1.20 0.62 0.97
C ALA A 5 0.15 -0.49 1.15
N GLY A 6 -0.70 -0.63 0.15
CA GLY A 6 -1.65 -1.73 0.03
C GLY A 6 -1.08 -2.80 -0.86
N LEU A 7 -1.08 -4.05 -0.41
CA LEU A 7 -0.65 -5.17 -1.23
C LEU A 7 -1.82 -5.72 -2.07
N GLY A 8 -1.47 -6.34 -3.20
CA GLY A 8 -2.43 -6.87 -4.17
C GLY A 8 -1.76 -7.25 -5.49
N ASN A 9 -2.57 -7.70 -6.43
CA ASN A 9 -2.15 -8.00 -7.80
C ASN A 9 -2.75 -7.00 -8.81
N PRO A 10 -1.98 -6.57 -9.82
CA PRO A 10 -2.47 -5.70 -10.89
C PRO A 10 -3.31 -6.47 -11.91
N GLY A 11 -4.33 -5.81 -12.48
CA GLY A 11 -5.19 -6.35 -13.54
C GLY A 11 -6.61 -6.65 -13.07
N SER A 12 -7.58 -6.43 -13.98
CA SER A 12 -9.02 -6.47 -13.70
C SER A 12 -9.49 -7.80 -13.10
N GLN A 13 -8.89 -8.91 -13.49
CA GLN A 13 -9.19 -10.25 -12.96
C GLN A 13 -8.92 -10.41 -11.46
N TYR A 14 -8.09 -9.56 -10.85
CA TYR A 14 -7.77 -9.62 -9.43
C TYR A 14 -8.51 -8.58 -8.59
N GLU A 15 -9.17 -7.61 -9.22
CA GLU A 15 -9.74 -6.43 -8.54
C GLU A 15 -10.65 -6.78 -7.38
N LEU A 16 -11.47 -7.83 -7.51
CA LEU A 16 -12.44 -8.24 -6.49
C LEU A 16 -12.02 -9.49 -5.70
N THR A 17 -10.73 -9.85 -5.74
CA THR A 17 -10.20 -10.96 -4.94
C THR A 17 -9.86 -10.50 -3.53
N ARG A 18 -9.94 -11.41 -2.55
CA ARG A 18 -9.56 -11.12 -1.15
C ARG A 18 -8.12 -10.59 -1.04
N HIS A 19 -7.25 -11.06 -1.92
CA HIS A 19 -5.84 -10.68 -1.97
C HIS A 19 -5.60 -9.22 -2.38
N ASN A 20 -6.62 -8.56 -2.95
CA ASN A 20 -6.56 -7.16 -3.35
C ASN A 20 -7.14 -6.21 -2.30
N ILE A 21 -7.47 -6.69 -1.09
CA ILE A 21 -8.03 -5.83 -0.03
C ILE A 21 -7.08 -4.68 0.34
N GLY A 22 -5.77 -4.88 0.23
CA GLY A 22 -4.78 -3.83 0.43
C GLY A 22 -4.93 -2.70 -0.60
N PHE A 23 -5.06 -3.04 -1.89
CA PHE A 23 -5.34 -2.04 -2.94
C PHE A 23 -6.66 -1.32 -2.72
N MET A 24 -7.73 -2.05 -2.40
CA MET A 24 -9.05 -1.45 -2.11
C MET A 24 -8.98 -0.47 -0.93
N ALA A 25 -8.22 -0.81 0.12
CA ALA A 25 -8.02 0.06 1.26
C ALA A 25 -7.29 1.35 0.85
N ILE A 26 -6.24 1.26 0.03
CA ILE A 26 -5.53 2.44 -0.49
C ILE A 26 -6.45 3.31 -1.33
N ASP A 27 -7.30 2.74 -2.17
CA ASP A 27 -8.25 3.51 -2.97
C ASP A 27 -9.23 4.28 -2.07
N LYS A 28 -9.79 3.63 -1.05
CA LYS A 28 -10.67 4.31 -0.08
C LYS A 28 -9.97 5.40 0.73
N ILE A 29 -8.70 5.18 1.08
CA ILE A 29 -7.90 6.18 1.79
C ILE A 29 -7.59 7.36 0.85
N ALA A 30 -7.19 7.10 -0.39
CA ALA A 30 -6.91 8.14 -1.37
C ALA A 30 -8.15 9.01 -1.62
N ASP A 31 -9.31 8.40 -1.80
CA ASP A 31 -10.59 9.10 -1.97
C ASP A 31 -10.93 9.96 -0.76
N ALA A 32 -10.82 9.40 0.46
CA ALA A 32 -11.17 10.10 1.70
C ALA A 32 -10.30 11.34 1.96
N PHE A 33 -9.05 11.32 1.52
CA PHE A 33 -8.10 12.44 1.68
C PHE A 33 -7.88 13.25 0.39
N LEU A 34 -8.65 12.97 -0.67
CA LEU A 34 -8.54 13.63 -1.98
C LEU A 34 -7.11 13.60 -2.55
N ILE A 35 -6.42 12.46 -2.36
CA ILE A 35 -5.04 12.27 -2.83
C ILE A 35 -5.10 11.67 -4.24
N PRO A 36 -4.68 12.40 -5.29
CA PRO A 36 -4.62 11.84 -6.63
C PRO A 36 -3.55 10.74 -6.68
N MET A 37 -3.86 9.68 -7.42
CA MET A 37 -3.04 8.48 -7.56
C MET A 37 -2.66 8.28 -9.02
N ASP A 38 -1.37 8.25 -9.33
CA ASP A 38 -0.84 8.10 -10.69
C ASP A 38 0.19 6.98 -10.77
N PHE A 39 0.33 6.38 -11.96
CA PHE A 39 1.33 5.34 -12.19
C PHE A 39 2.75 5.92 -12.26
N ASP A 40 3.62 5.49 -11.34
CA ASP A 40 5.05 5.77 -11.35
C ASP A 40 5.83 4.57 -11.90
N LYS A 41 6.41 4.76 -13.09
CA LYS A 41 7.19 3.72 -13.78
C LYS A 41 8.49 3.36 -13.05
N LYS A 42 9.15 4.30 -12.38
CA LYS A 42 10.43 4.04 -11.69
C LYS A 42 10.21 3.17 -10.46
N GLN A 43 9.12 3.44 -9.75
CA GLN A 43 8.75 2.73 -8.54
C GLN A 43 7.86 1.51 -8.79
N LYS A 44 7.47 1.28 -10.05
CA LYS A 44 6.56 0.21 -10.47
C LYS A 44 5.29 0.17 -9.60
N ALA A 45 4.70 1.33 -9.32
CA ALA A 45 3.57 1.46 -8.41
C ALA A 45 2.60 2.53 -8.88
N ILE A 46 1.33 2.41 -8.51
CA ILE A 46 0.41 3.56 -8.49
C ILE A 46 0.65 4.30 -7.17
N LEU A 47 1.05 5.56 -7.25
CA LEU A 47 1.44 6.39 -6.12
C LEU A 47 0.57 7.64 -6.01
N GLY A 48 0.28 8.03 -4.78
CA GLY A 48 -0.29 9.34 -4.47
C GLY A 48 0.49 9.98 -3.33
N LYS A 49 0.61 11.29 -3.38
CA LYS A 49 1.28 12.07 -2.33
C LYS A 49 0.33 13.13 -1.82
N GLY A 50 0.21 13.22 -0.51
CA GLY A 50 -0.71 14.16 0.10
C GLY A 50 -0.41 14.42 1.55
N MET A 51 -1.38 15.06 2.20
CA MET A 51 -1.35 15.41 3.61
C MET A 51 -2.49 14.67 4.32
N MET A 52 -2.18 14.01 5.43
CA MET A 52 -3.17 13.52 6.38
C MET A 52 -2.98 14.28 7.69
N GLY A 53 -3.82 15.31 7.90
CA GLY A 53 -3.58 16.30 8.95
C GLY A 53 -2.27 17.06 8.69
N SER A 54 -1.34 17.02 9.65
CA SER A 54 -0.02 17.63 9.51
C SER A 54 1.06 16.68 8.95
N GLU A 55 0.74 15.42 8.69
CA GLU A 55 1.72 14.42 8.23
C GLU A 55 1.72 14.31 6.70
N LYS A 56 2.92 14.39 6.10
CA LYS A 56 3.12 14.07 4.68
C LYS A 56 3.08 12.56 4.50
N VAL A 57 2.25 12.10 3.57
CA VAL A 57 2.08 10.68 3.30
C VAL A 57 2.28 10.35 1.83
N ILE A 58 2.81 9.16 1.58
CA ILE A 58 2.82 8.50 0.28
C ILE A 58 1.89 7.30 0.38
N LEU A 59 0.89 7.26 -0.49
CA LEU A 59 0.05 6.09 -0.72
C LEU A 59 0.64 5.29 -1.88
N ALA A 60 0.67 3.97 -1.76
CA ALA A 60 1.24 3.10 -2.79
C ALA A 60 0.43 1.83 -3.03
N LYS A 61 0.24 1.50 -4.32
CA LYS A 61 -0.23 0.18 -4.79
C LYS A 61 0.84 -0.41 -5.73
N PRO A 62 1.75 -1.27 -5.24
CA PRO A 62 2.76 -1.94 -6.07
C PRO A 62 2.15 -2.62 -7.29
N GLN A 63 2.72 -2.43 -8.48
CA GLN A 63 2.26 -3.06 -9.73
C GLN A 63 3.21 -4.20 -10.15
N THR A 64 3.88 -4.83 -9.18
CA THR A 64 4.90 -5.88 -9.40
C THR A 64 4.38 -7.30 -9.21
N TYR A 65 3.07 -7.49 -8.98
CA TYR A 65 2.47 -8.69 -8.40
C TYR A 65 2.86 -8.91 -6.93
N MET A 66 1.99 -9.60 -6.20
CA MET A 66 2.06 -9.74 -4.73
C MET A 66 3.43 -10.22 -4.26
N ASN A 67 3.93 -11.29 -4.89
CA ASN A 67 5.20 -11.95 -4.53
C ASN A 67 6.44 -11.05 -4.71
N LEU A 68 6.36 -10.00 -5.54
CA LEU A 68 7.45 -9.07 -5.79
C LEU A 68 7.15 -7.66 -5.26
N SER A 69 6.18 -7.52 -4.34
CA SER A 69 5.82 -6.22 -3.74
C SER A 69 7.04 -5.54 -3.09
N GLY A 70 7.94 -6.34 -2.49
CA GLY A 70 9.16 -5.83 -1.86
C GLY A 70 10.07 -5.03 -2.78
N GLU A 71 10.11 -5.32 -4.08
CA GLU A 71 10.87 -4.53 -5.05
C GLU A 71 10.37 -3.09 -5.13
N SER A 72 9.05 -2.94 -5.23
CA SER A 72 8.40 -1.63 -5.33
C SER A 72 8.49 -0.86 -4.03
N ILE A 73 8.17 -1.51 -2.90
CA ILE A 73 8.22 -0.87 -1.57
C ILE A 73 9.62 -0.38 -1.25
N ARG A 74 10.66 -1.19 -1.52
CA ARG A 74 12.05 -0.78 -1.32
C ARG A 74 12.45 0.38 -2.21
N ALA A 75 12.09 0.33 -3.49
CA ALA A 75 12.43 1.42 -4.41
C ALA A 75 11.81 2.76 -3.96
N ILE A 76 10.56 2.73 -3.45
CA ILE A 76 9.89 3.90 -2.89
C ILE A 76 10.60 4.36 -1.61
N SER A 77 10.84 3.46 -0.65
CA SER A 77 11.45 3.82 0.63
C SER A 77 12.85 4.42 0.44
N ASP A 78 13.64 3.86 -0.45
CA ASP A 78 15.01 4.32 -0.73
C ASP A 78 15.00 5.69 -1.41
N TYR A 79 14.11 5.89 -2.39
CA TYR A 79 14.02 7.17 -3.12
C TYR A 79 13.56 8.33 -2.22
N TYR A 80 12.63 8.06 -1.31
CA TYR A 80 12.08 9.07 -0.39
C TYR A 80 12.76 9.09 0.98
N ASN A 81 13.77 8.26 1.19
CA ASN A 81 14.51 8.09 2.44
C ASN A 81 13.58 7.84 3.65
N ILE A 82 12.64 6.90 3.48
CA ILE A 82 11.62 6.54 4.47
C ILE A 82 12.15 5.37 5.31
N ALA A 83 12.21 5.57 6.63
CA ALA A 83 12.66 4.55 7.56
C ALA A 83 11.60 3.44 7.73
N PRO A 84 11.97 2.18 8.01
CA PRO A 84 11.01 1.07 8.17
C PRO A 84 9.89 1.33 9.19
N GLU A 85 10.16 2.10 10.25
CA GLU A 85 9.15 2.46 11.27
C GLU A 85 8.07 3.43 10.76
N ASP A 86 8.35 4.09 9.63
CA ASP A 86 7.44 5.01 8.93
C ASP A 86 6.64 4.32 7.82
N ILE A 87 6.79 3.00 7.66
CA ILE A 87 6.08 2.20 6.65
C ILE A 87 4.93 1.44 7.30
N ILE A 88 3.74 1.56 6.70
CA ILE A 88 2.54 0.79 7.03
C ILE A 88 2.18 -0.06 5.82
N ILE A 89 2.04 -1.37 6.02
CA ILE A 89 1.60 -2.31 4.99
C ILE A 89 0.19 -2.80 5.32
N VAL A 90 -0.72 -2.70 4.35
CA VAL A 90 -2.10 -3.17 4.42
C VAL A 90 -2.25 -4.37 3.49
N PHE A 91 -2.66 -5.52 4.03
CA PHE A 91 -2.79 -6.78 3.29
C PHE A 91 -3.88 -7.66 3.93
N ASP A 92 -4.26 -8.74 3.25
CA ASP A 92 -5.21 -9.74 3.75
C ASP A 92 -4.57 -10.71 4.76
N ASP A 93 -5.27 -10.99 5.86
CA ASP A 93 -4.84 -12.00 6.84
C ASP A 93 -5.83 -13.18 6.79
N ILE A 94 -5.36 -14.33 6.31
CA ILE A 94 -6.17 -15.57 6.22
C ILE A 94 -6.57 -16.13 7.58
N SER A 95 -5.91 -15.70 8.66
CA SER A 95 -6.17 -16.15 10.03
C SER A 95 -7.22 -15.30 10.73
N LEU A 96 -7.79 -14.31 10.05
CA LEU A 96 -8.83 -13.44 10.56
C LEU A 96 -10.16 -13.76 9.89
N ASP A 97 -11.21 -13.79 10.70
CA ASP A 97 -12.57 -13.81 10.18
C ASP A 97 -12.87 -12.50 9.43
N VAL A 98 -13.75 -12.59 8.43
CA VAL A 98 -14.15 -11.42 7.62
C VAL A 98 -14.74 -10.33 8.51
N GLY A 99 -14.29 -9.09 8.29
CA GLY A 99 -14.70 -7.92 9.08
C GLY A 99 -13.82 -7.63 10.29
N GLN A 100 -12.84 -8.49 10.59
CA GLN A 100 -11.86 -8.23 11.65
C GLN A 100 -10.67 -7.42 11.11
N LEU A 101 -10.17 -6.51 11.95
CA LEU A 101 -8.98 -5.71 11.68
C LEU A 101 -7.94 -5.98 12.77
N ARG A 102 -6.67 -6.09 12.38
CA ARG A 102 -5.56 -6.23 13.32
C ARG A 102 -4.38 -5.35 12.91
N ILE A 103 -3.80 -4.65 13.87
CA ILE A 103 -2.57 -3.86 13.69
C ILE A 103 -1.43 -4.55 14.44
N ARG A 104 -0.30 -4.76 13.77
CA ARG A 104 0.90 -5.37 14.36
C ARG A 104 2.14 -4.59 13.94
N LYS A 105 3.10 -4.45 14.85
CA LYS A 105 4.42 -3.84 14.56
C LYS A 105 5.45 -4.85 14.02
N LYS A 106 5.20 -6.15 14.21
CA LYS A 106 6.08 -7.25 13.83
C LYS A 106 5.24 -8.46 13.40
N GLY A 107 5.78 -9.29 12.53
CA GLY A 107 5.17 -10.53 12.04
C GLY A 107 6.11 -11.24 11.08
N SER A 108 5.89 -12.55 10.87
CA SER A 108 6.47 -13.26 9.73
C SER A 108 5.54 -13.15 8.52
N ALA A 109 6.07 -13.51 7.35
CA ALA A 109 5.25 -13.86 6.20
C ALA A 109 4.34 -15.06 6.52
#